data_AF-H1SAV6-F1
#
_entry.id   AF-H1SAV6-F1
#
_cell.length_a   1.000
_cell.length_b   1.000
_cell.length_c   1.000
_cell.angle_alpha   90.00
_cell.angle_beta   90.00
_cell.angle_gamma   90.00
#
_symmetry.space_group_name_H-M   'P 1'
#
loop_
_entity.id
_entity.type
_entity.pdbx_description
1 polymer ?
#
loop_
_entity_poly.entity_id
_entity_poly.type
_entity_poly.pdbx_seq_one_letter_code
_entity_poly.pdbx_strand_id
1 'polypeptide(L)'
;MLAKNISIQGPVTNTFSSPTAVTRLTAGTSQAVIDTGLSPTDNGHDWLQLTPPAQLQNANTYAIDITSAGSMTSGRIALIVTDKGPGVRSAGELNASYGDFVLTSNGSVQLTNARIAAANAISASVKDSVALTNVDAKASSGGLTISASGDLVVSESRLVANDAVVLDAATVTLQNRGPNTSTLASANSGVLIKSAGDFANVNNLVQGKTSIAGNAESAGAVTLITGGSVLNQTTLGSQLSILFGQNGDVSIAAGGSVTNRNARILSNQQVTIAAGGDFSNVIDHVEGLDGSKPTYYSQASPRWLVFSRRENGMAVDYGSLVDPARLSYVTADAGDVNIKARNVFNTGGSILSNNGSIRISAVDSLITEGVFTGQVSYGRSCLFLCRSHAASNVQAYGGVIEAGKDISLTAGTQIRNVGGTVLAVGAMTLSAPRVTAHGVMGYTAFTRAGDMKAWFGNNWATIYRADSGGLFRAGSGRVQITGEGEIDGGAFVAPDGVSASAGIVTIRVPYRSPVTLQNHLGLTSWIGL
;
A
#
# COMPACT_ATOMS: atom_id res chain seq x y z
N MET A 1 -20.45 -39.14 -6.61
CA MET A 1 -21.83 -38.78 -7.00
C MET A 1 -21.79 -38.19 -8.40
N LEU A 2 -22.68 -38.63 -9.30
CA LEU A 2 -22.74 -38.22 -10.70
C LEU A 2 -24.17 -37.79 -11.01
N ALA A 3 -24.38 -36.54 -11.42
CA ALA A 3 -25.70 -36.03 -11.79
C ALA A 3 -25.59 -34.77 -12.66
N LYS A 4 -26.70 -34.31 -13.25
CA LYS A 4 -26.73 -32.98 -13.91
C LYS A 4 -26.54 -31.85 -12.90
N ASN A 5 -27.21 -31.94 -11.76
CA ASN A 5 -27.07 -31.04 -10.61
C ASN A 5 -26.93 -31.88 -9.33
N ILE A 6 -26.08 -31.42 -8.41
CA ILE A 6 -25.84 -32.07 -7.11
C ILE A 6 -26.11 -31.03 -6.02
N SER A 7 -26.98 -31.38 -5.06
CA SER A 7 -27.22 -30.58 -3.86
C SER A 7 -26.79 -31.38 -2.63
N ILE A 8 -25.91 -30.81 -1.81
CA ILE A 8 -25.46 -31.39 -0.54
C ILE A 8 -26.03 -30.55 0.60
N GLN A 9 -26.99 -31.12 1.33
CA GLN A 9 -27.71 -30.44 2.41
C GLN A 9 -27.43 -31.06 3.79
N GLY A 10 -26.50 -32.02 3.84
CA GLY A 10 -26.05 -32.70 5.05
C GLY A 10 -24.63 -33.25 4.87
N PRO A 11 -24.06 -33.88 5.90
CA PRO A 11 -22.69 -34.36 5.88
C PRO A 11 -22.50 -35.56 4.92
N VAL A 12 -21.44 -35.51 4.12
CA VAL A 12 -20.93 -36.61 3.31
C VAL A 12 -19.56 -37.01 3.85
N THR A 13 -19.49 -38.16 4.49
CA THR A 13 -18.25 -38.64 5.13
C THR A 13 -17.77 -39.93 4.48
N ASN A 14 -16.58 -39.87 3.90
CA ASN A 14 -15.80 -41.04 3.55
C ASN A 14 -14.78 -41.30 4.66
N THR A 15 -14.96 -42.42 5.37
CA THR A 15 -14.19 -42.77 6.58
C THR A 15 -12.85 -43.43 6.29
N PHE A 16 -12.50 -43.66 5.02
CA PHE A 16 -11.22 -44.26 4.66
C PHE A 16 -10.07 -43.25 4.79
N SER A 17 -9.09 -43.60 5.62
CA SER A 17 -7.91 -42.79 5.92
C SER A 17 -6.77 -43.01 4.92
N SER A 18 -6.89 -42.47 3.71
CA SER A 18 -5.85 -42.57 2.67
C SER A 18 -5.92 -41.38 1.71
N PRO A 19 -4.80 -40.88 1.14
CA PRO A 19 -4.86 -39.90 0.06
C PRO A 19 -5.60 -40.40 -1.19
N THR A 20 -5.75 -41.72 -1.34
CA THR A 20 -6.52 -42.35 -2.41
C THR A 20 -8.02 -42.51 -2.10
N ALA A 21 -8.47 -42.19 -0.89
CA ALA A 21 -9.88 -42.22 -0.53
C ALA A 21 -10.60 -40.97 -1.05
N VAL A 22 -11.08 -41.04 -2.29
CA VAL A 22 -11.68 -39.89 -2.99
C VAL A 22 -13.20 -39.83 -2.77
N THR A 23 -13.70 -38.65 -2.40
CA THR A 23 -15.11 -38.28 -2.59
C THR A 23 -15.19 -37.32 -3.76
N ARG A 24 -15.79 -37.78 -4.87
CA ARG A 24 -15.92 -37.02 -6.12
C ARG A 24 -17.38 -36.63 -6.37
N LEU A 25 -17.63 -35.33 -6.58
CA LEU A 25 -18.89 -34.81 -7.12
C LEU A 25 -18.64 -34.38 -8.57
N THR A 26 -19.32 -35.03 -9.52
CA THR A 26 -19.29 -34.62 -10.93
C THR A 26 -20.67 -34.16 -11.35
N ALA A 27 -20.78 -32.87 -11.69
CA ALA A 27 -22.01 -32.25 -12.15
C ALA A 27 -21.89 -31.68 -13.57
N GLY A 28 -23.03 -31.51 -14.23
CA GLY A 28 -23.14 -31.04 -15.60
C GLY A 28 -23.33 -32.16 -16.63
N THR A 29 -23.10 -31.85 -17.90
CA THR A 29 -23.24 -32.78 -19.02
C THR A 29 -21.94 -33.55 -19.22
N SER A 30 -21.97 -34.87 -19.13
CA SER A 30 -20.81 -35.73 -19.40
C SER A 30 -21.25 -37.17 -19.65
N GLN A 31 -20.47 -37.91 -20.43
CA GLN A 31 -20.52 -39.37 -20.45
C GLN A 31 -19.56 -39.91 -19.38
N ALA A 32 -20.08 -40.75 -18.50
CA ALA A 32 -19.32 -41.43 -17.46
C ALA A 32 -19.20 -42.92 -17.82
N VAL A 33 -17.97 -43.43 -17.83
CA VAL A 33 -17.68 -44.86 -17.99
C VAL A 33 -16.98 -45.35 -16.73
N ILE A 34 -17.53 -46.40 -16.13
CA ILE A 34 -16.93 -47.06 -14.96
C ILE A 34 -16.13 -48.26 -15.45
N ASP A 35 -14.84 -48.31 -15.12
CA ASP A 35 -13.98 -49.45 -15.42
C ASP A 35 -14.23 -50.58 -14.42
N THR A 36 -14.96 -51.60 -14.87
CA THR A 36 -15.27 -52.80 -14.07
C THR A 36 -14.15 -53.83 -14.07
N GLY A 37 -13.04 -53.60 -14.79
CA GLY A 37 -11.85 -54.44 -14.76
C GLY A 37 -10.97 -54.21 -13.53
N LEU A 38 -11.15 -53.09 -12.83
CA LEU A 38 -10.46 -52.77 -11.58
C LEU A 38 -11.16 -53.41 -10.38
N SER A 39 -10.39 -53.83 -9.38
CA SER A 39 -10.95 -54.33 -8.12
C SER A 39 -11.73 -53.21 -7.42
N PRO A 40 -12.90 -53.49 -6.80
CA PRO A 40 -13.61 -52.52 -5.96
C PRO A 40 -12.79 -51.99 -4.76
N THR A 41 -11.69 -52.66 -4.41
CA THR A 41 -10.75 -52.25 -3.37
C THR A 41 -9.50 -51.54 -3.90
N ASP A 42 -9.36 -51.43 -5.22
CA ASP A 42 -8.26 -50.72 -5.85
C ASP A 42 -8.51 -49.21 -5.84
N ASN A 43 -8.03 -48.57 -4.80
CA ASN A 43 -8.09 -47.11 -4.67
C ASN A 43 -6.91 -46.42 -5.40
N GLY A 44 -5.94 -47.18 -5.93
CA GLY A 44 -4.76 -46.64 -6.60
C GLY A 44 -5.04 -46.18 -8.03
N HIS A 45 -6.08 -46.74 -8.66
CA HIS A 45 -6.47 -46.43 -10.04
C HIS A 45 -7.81 -45.68 -10.09
N ASP A 46 -8.00 -44.85 -11.11
CA ASP A 46 -9.28 -44.16 -11.34
C ASP A 46 -10.26 -45.09 -12.04
N TRP A 47 -11.33 -45.45 -11.34
CA TRP A 47 -12.41 -46.30 -11.83
C TRP A 47 -13.39 -45.53 -12.73
N LEU A 48 -13.32 -44.20 -12.78
CA LEU A 48 -14.28 -43.37 -13.50
C LEU A 48 -13.59 -42.55 -14.60
N GLN A 49 -13.91 -42.87 -15.85
CA GLN A 49 -13.56 -42.05 -17.01
C GLN A 49 -14.71 -41.09 -17.35
N LEU A 50 -14.38 -39.80 -17.49
CA LEU A 50 -15.34 -38.75 -17.82
C LEU A 50 -15.02 -38.17 -19.20
N THR A 51 -15.99 -38.19 -20.09
CA THR A 51 -15.91 -37.54 -21.41
C THR A 51 -16.92 -36.40 -21.48
N PRO A 52 -16.49 -35.12 -21.52
CA PRO A 52 -17.40 -34.00 -21.70
C PRO A 52 -17.99 -33.98 -23.14
N PRO A 53 -19.15 -33.35 -23.35
CA PRO A 53 -19.71 -33.21 -24.69
C PRO A 53 -18.83 -32.33 -25.58
N ALA A 54 -18.90 -32.53 -26.90
CA ALA A 54 -18.16 -31.73 -27.88
C ALA A 54 -18.49 -30.22 -27.81
N GLN A 55 -19.72 -29.88 -27.41
CA GLN A 55 -20.13 -28.51 -27.09
C GLN A 55 -20.62 -28.44 -25.64
N LEU A 56 -19.96 -27.58 -24.85
CA LEU A 56 -20.34 -27.34 -23.46
C LEU A 56 -21.74 -26.74 -23.38
N GLN A 57 -22.56 -27.31 -22.51
CA GLN A 57 -23.91 -26.82 -22.24
C GLN A 57 -23.87 -25.68 -21.22
N ASN A 58 -24.91 -24.84 -21.22
CA ASN A 58 -25.10 -23.81 -20.19
C ASN A 58 -25.99 -24.36 -19.07
N ALA A 59 -25.54 -24.20 -17.83
CA ALA A 59 -26.36 -24.47 -16.65
C ALA A 59 -27.23 -23.24 -16.31
N ASN A 60 -28.46 -23.48 -15.88
CA ASN A 60 -29.39 -22.43 -15.42
C ASN A 60 -29.38 -22.24 -13.90
N THR A 61 -28.78 -23.18 -13.18
CA THR A 61 -28.65 -23.20 -11.71
C THR A 61 -27.26 -23.73 -11.37
N TYR A 62 -26.84 -23.56 -10.12
CA TYR A 62 -25.57 -24.13 -9.65
C TYR A 62 -25.53 -25.64 -9.91
N ALA A 63 -24.50 -26.09 -10.62
CA ALA A 63 -24.29 -27.50 -10.92
C ALA A 63 -23.95 -28.28 -9.64
N ILE A 64 -23.16 -27.70 -8.75
CA ILE A 64 -22.92 -28.20 -7.39
C ILE A 64 -23.32 -27.13 -6.40
N ASP A 65 -24.19 -27.48 -5.45
CA ASP A 65 -24.66 -26.58 -4.39
C ASP A 65 -24.54 -27.25 -3.02
N ILE A 66 -23.60 -26.78 -2.20
CA ILE A 66 -23.35 -27.27 -0.85
C ILE A 66 -23.83 -26.20 0.13
N THR A 67 -24.90 -26.50 0.87
CA THR A 67 -25.47 -25.55 1.82
C THR A 67 -24.60 -25.42 3.07
N SER A 68 -24.94 -24.50 3.98
CA SER A 68 -24.25 -24.38 5.27
C SER A 68 -24.40 -25.61 6.18
N ALA A 69 -25.44 -26.42 5.97
CA ALA A 69 -25.61 -27.72 6.63
C ALA A 69 -24.88 -28.85 5.89
N GLY A 70 -24.53 -28.63 4.62
CA GLY A 70 -23.73 -29.55 3.82
C GLY A 70 -22.28 -29.54 4.25
N SER A 71 -21.65 -30.72 4.32
CA SER A 71 -20.22 -30.83 4.52
C SER A 71 -19.67 -32.05 3.81
N MET A 72 -18.37 -32.04 3.54
CA MET A 72 -17.67 -33.17 2.95
C MET A 72 -16.38 -33.44 3.73
N THR A 73 -16.20 -34.69 4.18
CA THR A 73 -14.95 -35.16 4.76
C THR A 73 -14.51 -36.41 4.02
N SER A 74 -13.28 -36.43 3.52
CA SER A 74 -12.71 -37.56 2.76
C SER A 74 -11.19 -37.50 2.80
N GLY A 75 -10.50 -38.58 2.45
CA GLY A 75 -9.06 -38.53 2.24
C GLY A 75 -8.65 -37.48 1.19
N ARG A 76 -9.36 -37.46 0.05
CA ARG A 76 -9.27 -36.44 -1.01
C ARG A 76 -10.67 -36.02 -1.46
N ILE A 77 -10.87 -34.74 -1.76
CA ILE A 77 -12.14 -34.20 -2.27
C ILE A 77 -11.94 -33.70 -3.69
N ALA A 78 -12.86 -34.06 -4.60
CA ALA A 78 -12.86 -33.59 -5.98
C ALA A 78 -14.25 -33.07 -6.37
N LEU A 79 -14.32 -31.81 -6.81
CA LEU A 79 -15.50 -31.18 -7.38
C LEU A 79 -15.26 -30.93 -8.86
N ILE A 80 -16.13 -31.44 -9.74
CA ILE A 80 -15.99 -31.34 -11.18
C ILE A 80 -17.30 -30.83 -11.77
N VAL A 81 -17.25 -29.70 -12.48
CA VAL A 81 -18.39 -29.14 -13.22
C VAL A 81 -18.03 -29.00 -14.69
N THR A 82 -18.78 -29.67 -15.56
CA THR A 82 -18.52 -29.69 -17.01
C THR A 82 -19.31 -28.64 -17.79
N ASP A 83 -20.43 -28.16 -17.28
CA ASP A 83 -21.23 -27.12 -17.93
C ASP A 83 -20.70 -25.70 -17.64
N LYS A 84 -21.02 -24.75 -18.51
CA LYS A 84 -20.78 -23.30 -18.31
C LYS A 84 -21.88 -22.68 -17.43
N GLY A 85 -21.67 -21.45 -16.96
CA GLY A 85 -22.65 -20.71 -16.16
C GLY A 85 -22.45 -20.92 -14.66
N PRO A 86 -23.50 -21.00 -13.83
CA PRO A 86 -23.33 -21.21 -12.39
C PRO A 86 -22.74 -22.60 -12.08
N GLY A 87 -21.47 -22.64 -11.69
CA GLY A 87 -20.73 -23.89 -11.51
C GLY A 87 -20.89 -24.47 -10.11
N VAL A 88 -20.17 -23.91 -9.15
CA VAL A 88 -20.14 -24.40 -7.76
C VAL A 88 -20.57 -23.28 -6.82
N ARG A 89 -21.52 -23.57 -5.93
CA ARG A 89 -21.77 -22.79 -4.72
C ARG A 89 -21.48 -23.64 -3.51
N SER A 90 -20.71 -23.12 -2.54
CA SER A 90 -20.56 -23.80 -1.24
C SER A 90 -20.55 -22.81 -0.07
N ALA A 91 -21.25 -23.18 0.98
CA ALA A 91 -21.16 -22.58 2.32
C ALA A 91 -20.78 -23.61 3.40
N GLY A 92 -20.39 -24.82 2.97
CA GLY A 92 -20.10 -25.94 3.84
C GLY A 92 -18.62 -26.11 4.20
N GLU A 93 -18.35 -27.01 5.14
CA GLU A 93 -16.98 -27.46 5.45
C GLU A 93 -16.54 -28.56 4.47
N LEU A 94 -15.35 -28.39 3.89
CA LEU A 94 -14.74 -29.26 2.90
C LEU A 94 -13.36 -29.70 3.42
N ASN A 95 -13.27 -30.91 3.97
CA ASN A 95 -12.08 -31.42 4.65
C ASN A 95 -11.47 -32.63 3.93
N ALA A 96 -10.40 -32.38 3.16
CA ALA A 96 -9.55 -33.40 2.55
C ALA A 96 -8.45 -33.81 3.54
N SER A 97 -8.68 -34.84 4.34
CA SER A 97 -7.92 -35.16 5.55
C SER A 97 -6.55 -35.80 5.33
N TYR A 98 -6.26 -36.33 4.12
CA TYR A 98 -4.99 -37.00 3.81
C TYR A 98 -4.34 -36.54 2.50
N GLY A 99 -5.11 -35.94 1.59
CA GLY A 99 -4.66 -35.54 0.27
C GLY A 99 -5.17 -34.14 -0.08
N ASP A 100 -5.61 -34.01 -1.32
CA ASP A 100 -5.91 -32.72 -1.93
C ASP A 100 -7.40 -32.36 -1.89
N PHE A 101 -7.65 -31.06 -1.93
CA PHE A 101 -8.91 -30.52 -2.42
C PHE A 101 -8.72 -30.06 -3.86
N VAL A 102 -9.52 -30.60 -4.78
CA VAL A 102 -9.47 -30.24 -6.21
C VAL A 102 -10.84 -29.76 -6.66
N LEU A 103 -10.90 -28.59 -7.29
CA LEU A 103 -12.08 -28.05 -7.94
C LEU A 103 -11.76 -27.74 -9.40
N THR A 104 -12.51 -28.35 -10.32
CA THR A 104 -12.47 -28.01 -11.74
C THR A 104 -13.86 -27.60 -12.18
N SER A 105 -14.01 -26.40 -12.76
CA SER A 105 -15.31 -25.90 -13.18
C SER A 105 -15.23 -25.15 -14.50
N ASN A 106 -16.10 -25.51 -15.45
CA ASN A 106 -16.32 -24.72 -16.66
C ASN A 106 -17.26 -23.51 -16.42
N GLY A 107 -17.87 -23.43 -15.24
CA GLY A 107 -18.71 -22.32 -14.79
C GLY A 107 -18.11 -21.58 -13.59
N SER A 108 -18.80 -20.54 -13.11
CA SER A 108 -18.37 -19.72 -11.98
C SER A 108 -18.38 -20.47 -10.64
N VAL A 109 -17.55 -20.01 -9.71
CA VAL A 109 -17.44 -20.58 -8.36
C VAL A 109 -17.70 -19.50 -7.33
N GLN A 110 -18.65 -19.75 -6.43
CA GLN A 110 -18.96 -18.88 -5.30
C GLN A 110 -18.86 -19.64 -3.98
N LEU A 111 -17.91 -19.27 -3.15
CA LEU A 111 -17.79 -19.80 -1.79
C LEU A 111 -18.09 -18.70 -0.78
N THR A 112 -18.97 -18.99 0.18
CA THR A 112 -19.40 -17.98 1.17
C THR A 112 -19.54 -18.62 2.54
N ASN A 113 -18.82 -18.11 3.54
CA ASN A 113 -18.77 -18.70 4.90
C ASN A 113 -18.28 -20.17 4.91
N ALA A 114 -17.51 -20.57 3.90
CA ALA A 114 -17.03 -21.94 3.75
C ALA A 114 -15.66 -22.14 4.42
N ARG A 115 -15.38 -23.37 4.82
CA ARG A 115 -14.05 -23.79 5.32
C ARG A 115 -13.49 -24.87 4.42
N ILE A 116 -12.26 -24.68 3.94
CA ILE A 116 -11.53 -25.67 3.15
C ILE A 116 -10.27 -26.06 3.91
N ALA A 117 -10.17 -27.31 4.29
CA ALA A 117 -8.94 -27.88 4.84
C ALA A 117 -8.46 -28.97 3.90
N ALA A 118 -7.19 -28.91 3.49
CA ALA A 118 -6.51 -29.99 2.80
C ALA A 118 -5.23 -30.34 3.54
N ALA A 119 -4.99 -31.63 3.73
CA ALA A 119 -3.73 -32.11 4.28
C ALA A 119 -2.57 -31.76 3.35
N ASN A 120 -2.75 -31.95 2.04
CA ASN A 120 -1.73 -31.66 1.03
C ASN A 120 -1.97 -30.33 0.33
N ALA A 121 -2.64 -30.31 -0.83
CA ALA A 121 -2.81 -29.09 -1.63
C ALA A 121 -4.28 -28.70 -1.84
N ILE A 122 -4.50 -27.42 -2.12
CA ILE A 122 -5.79 -26.88 -2.60
C ILE A 122 -5.56 -26.40 -4.04
N SER A 123 -6.36 -26.90 -4.97
CA SER A 123 -6.31 -26.47 -6.38
C SER A 123 -7.71 -26.18 -6.92
N ALA A 124 -7.85 -25.02 -7.58
CA ALA A 124 -9.05 -24.64 -8.30
C ALA A 124 -8.69 -24.21 -9.72
N SER A 125 -9.31 -24.85 -10.73
CA SER A 125 -9.19 -24.49 -12.14
C SER A 125 -10.58 -24.16 -12.69
N VAL A 126 -10.80 -22.88 -12.97
CA VAL A 126 -12.12 -22.32 -13.25
C VAL A 126 -12.08 -21.56 -14.58
N LYS A 127 -12.98 -21.89 -15.52
CA LYS A 127 -13.05 -21.23 -16.84
C LYS A 127 -13.90 -19.96 -16.87
N ASP A 128 -14.28 -19.48 -15.70
CA ASP A 128 -15.09 -18.30 -15.44
C ASP A 128 -14.51 -17.61 -14.18
N SER A 129 -15.33 -16.83 -13.48
CA SER A 129 -15.01 -16.09 -12.26
C SER A 129 -15.03 -16.96 -10.99
N VAL A 130 -14.27 -16.51 -9.99
CA VAL A 130 -14.21 -17.10 -8.64
C VAL A 130 -14.44 -16.00 -7.61
N ALA A 131 -15.43 -16.20 -6.73
CA ALA A 131 -15.71 -15.31 -5.61
C ALA A 131 -15.62 -16.09 -4.29
N LEU A 132 -14.73 -15.66 -3.41
CA LEU A 132 -14.54 -16.19 -2.07
C LEU A 132 -14.91 -15.10 -1.07
N THR A 133 -15.92 -15.32 -0.24
CA THR A 133 -16.36 -14.37 0.79
C THR A 133 -16.39 -15.03 2.15
N ASN A 134 -15.63 -14.51 3.11
CA ASN A 134 -15.51 -15.12 4.44
C ASN A 134 -15.12 -16.61 4.38
N VAL A 135 -14.08 -16.93 3.60
CA VAL A 135 -13.57 -18.29 3.44
C VAL A 135 -12.30 -18.48 4.25
N ASP A 136 -12.21 -19.57 5.00
CA ASP A 136 -10.95 -20.05 5.61
C ASP A 136 -10.44 -21.27 4.82
N ALA A 137 -9.40 -21.07 4.02
CA ALA A 137 -8.76 -22.11 3.23
C ALA A 137 -7.34 -22.38 3.72
N LYS A 138 -7.06 -23.64 4.07
CA LYS A 138 -5.75 -24.07 4.57
C LYS A 138 -5.24 -25.32 3.86
N ALA A 139 -4.10 -25.21 3.19
CA ALA A 139 -3.29 -26.34 2.73
C ALA A 139 -2.16 -26.61 3.74
N SER A 140 -2.14 -27.79 4.36
CA SER A 140 -1.31 -28.04 5.54
C SER A 140 0.14 -28.44 5.25
N SER A 141 0.41 -29.15 4.15
CA SER A 141 1.76 -29.52 3.72
C SER A 141 2.14 -28.94 2.36
N GLY A 142 1.18 -28.79 1.44
CA GLY A 142 1.38 -28.34 0.07
C GLY A 142 0.93 -26.90 -0.18
N GLY A 143 0.72 -26.59 -1.46
CA GLY A 143 0.37 -25.26 -1.94
C GLY A 143 -1.13 -24.99 -2.09
N LEU A 144 -1.46 -23.73 -2.39
CA LEU A 144 -2.78 -23.29 -2.78
C LEU A 144 -2.70 -22.65 -4.16
N THR A 145 -3.42 -23.18 -5.14
CA THR A 145 -3.47 -22.64 -6.50
C THR A 145 -4.91 -22.34 -6.91
N ILE A 146 -5.16 -21.13 -7.41
CA ILE A 146 -6.44 -20.75 -8.02
C ILE A 146 -6.13 -20.16 -9.39
N SER A 147 -6.62 -20.83 -10.44
CA SER A 147 -6.59 -20.34 -11.81
C SER A 147 -8.03 -20.08 -12.27
N ALA A 148 -8.33 -18.85 -12.63
CA ALA A 148 -9.62 -18.40 -13.15
C ALA A 148 -9.43 -17.76 -14.53
N SER A 149 -10.30 -18.04 -15.49
CA SER A 149 -10.29 -17.29 -16.77
C SER A 149 -11.01 -15.94 -16.66
N GLY A 150 -11.85 -15.77 -15.64
CA GLY A 150 -12.48 -14.51 -15.27
C GLY A 150 -11.86 -13.89 -14.01
N ASP A 151 -12.63 -13.02 -13.36
CA ASP A 151 -12.18 -12.31 -12.15
C ASP A 151 -12.06 -13.25 -10.94
N LEU A 152 -11.04 -13.01 -10.12
CA LEU A 152 -10.88 -13.60 -8.79
C LEU A 152 -11.08 -12.54 -7.72
N VAL A 153 -12.14 -12.68 -6.94
CA VAL A 153 -12.44 -11.80 -5.79
C VAL A 153 -12.32 -12.60 -4.51
N VAL A 154 -11.45 -12.15 -3.62
CA VAL A 154 -11.25 -12.72 -2.27
C VAL A 154 -11.60 -11.65 -1.25
N SER A 155 -12.75 -11.81 -0.61
CA SER A 155 -13.31 -10.86 0.34
C SER A 155 -13.31 -11.47 1.74
N GLU A 156 -12.77 -10.75 2.73
CA GLU A 156 -12.88 -11.12 4.16
C GLU A 156 -12.37 -12.54 4.45
N SER A 157 -11.38 -13.01 3.71
CA SER A 157 -10.97 -14.42 3.69
C SER A 157 -9.53 -14.63 4.17
N ARG A 158 -9.28 -15.82 4.69
CA ARG A 158 -7.95 -16.30 5.09
C ARG A 158 -7.57 -17.47 4.20
N LEU A 159 -6.60 -17.27 3.31
CA LEU A 159 -6.05 -18.28 2.42
C LEU A 159 -4.59 -18.52 2.81
N VAL A 160 -4.30 -19.69 3.37
CA VAL A 160 -2.96 -20.02 3.87
C VAL A 160 -2.51 -21.37 3.32
N ALA A 161 -1.28 -21.42 2.82
CA ALA A 161 -0.64 -22.65 2.42
C ALA A 161 0.70 -22.82 3.13
N ASN A 162 1.10 -24.08 3.35
CA ASN A 162 2.44 -24.37 3.84
C ASN A 162 3.50 -24.09 2.77
N ASP A 163 3.20 -24.46 1.52
CA ASP A 163 4.03 -24.20 0.34
C ASP A 163 3.45 -23.05 -0.49
N ALA A 164 3.75 -22.98 -1.79
CA ALA A 164 3.45 -21.88 -2.68
C ALA A 164 1.96 -21.52 -2.71
N VAL A 165 1.69 -20.22 -2.78
CA VAL A 165 0.36 -19.69 -3.10
C VAL A 165 0.43 -19.07 -4.49
N VAL A 166 -0.38 -19.57 -5.42
CA VAL A 166 -0.42 -19.09 -6.80
C VAL A 166 -1.84 -18.69 -7.16
N LEU A 167 -2.03 -17.42 -7.53
CA LEU A 167 -3.28 -16.90 -8.08
C LEU A 167 -3.04 -16.49 -9.53
N ASP A 168 -3.91 -16.91 -10.44
CA ASP A 168 -3.85 -16.58 -11.86
C ASP A 168 -5.27 -16.27 -12.37
N ALA A 169 -5.56 -15.01 -12.71
CA ALA A 169 -6.90 -14.59 -13.07
C ALA A 169 -6.93 -13.42 -14.07
N ALA A 170 -8.11 -13.13 -14.62
CA ALA A 170 -8.31 -11.94 -15.46
C ALA A 170 -8.09 -10.65 -14.65
N THR A 171 -8.70 -10.57 -13.47
CA THR A 171 -8.38 -9.57 -12.44
C THR A 171 -8.28 -10.24 -11.08
N VAL A 172 -7.50 -9.68 -10.16
CA VAL A 172 -7.38 -10.21 -8.79
C VAL A 172 -7.66 -9.10 -7.79
N THR A 173 -8.73 -9.26 -7.01
CA THR A 173 -9.08 -8.33 -5.92
C THR A 173 -9.07 -9.05 -4.59
N LEU A 174 -8.18 -8.62 -3.70
CA LEU A 174 -8.17 -8.98 -2.29
C LEU A 174 -8.75 -7.80 -1.52
N GLN A 175 -9.82 -8.02 -0.76
CA GLN A 175 -10.48 -6.94 -0.03
C GLN A 175 -10.94 -7.39 1.35
N ASN A 176 -10.78 -6.51 2.32
CA ASN A 176 -11.33 -6.69 3.65
C ASN A 176 -12.17 -5.47 4.02
N ARG A 177 -13.48 -5.67 4.11
CA ARG A 177 -14.44 -4.65 4.57
C ARG A 177 -14.91 -4.90 6.00
N GLY A 178 -14.59 -6.06 6.55
CA GLY A 178 -15.01 -6.50 7.87
C GLY A 178 -13.98 -6.17 8.97
N PRO A 179 -14.34 -6.43 10.23
CA PRO A 179 -13.44 -6.27 11.37
C PRO A 179 -12.39 -7.40 11.45
N ASN A 180 -12.61 -8.52 10.76
CA ASN A 180 -11.76 -9.70 10.82
C ASN A 180 -10.47 -9.49 10.05
N THR A 181 -9.42 -10.24 10.39
CA THR A 181 -8.18 -10.19 9.61
C THR A 181 -8.30 -11.02 8.33
N SER A 182 -7.96 -10.42 7.19
CA SER A 182 -7.85 -11.10 5.90
C SER A 182 -6.39 -11.29 5.54
N THR A 183 -6.04 -12.48 5.07
CA THR A 183 -4.65 -12.87 4.83
C THR A 183 -4.54 -13.82 3.66
N LEU A 184 -3.57 -13.55 2.79
CA LEU A 184 -3.09 -14.46 1.77
C LEU A 184 -1.62 -14.78 2.10
N ALA A 185 -1.32 -16.02 2.52
CA ALA A 185 0.03 -16.32 2.97
C ALA A 185 0.57 -17.70 2.58
N SER A 186 1.85 -17.73 2.24
CA SER A 186 2.67 -18.94 2.19
C SER A 186 3.59 -19.01 3.42
N ALA A 187 3.61 -20.16 4.10
CA ALA A 187 4.39 -20.33 5.32
C ALA A 187 5.88 -20.61 5.06
N ASN A 188 6.20 -21.35 3.98
CA ASN A 188 7.57 -21.79 3.68
C ASN A 188 8.05 -21.50 2.25
N SER A 189 7.20 -20.89 1.41
CA SER A 189 7.47 -20.64 0.00
C SER A 189 7.01 -19.22 -0.38
N GLY A 190 6.71 -18.99 -1.65
CA GLY A 190 6.32 -17.67 -2.17
C GLY A 190 4.83 -17.51 -2.43
N VAL A 191 4.42 -16.25 -2.56
CA VAL A 191 3.12 -15.87 -3.13
C VAL A 191 3.37 -15.30 -4.52
N LEU A 192 2.79 -15.93 -5.55
CA LEU A 192 2.78 -15.44 -6.92
C LEU A 192 1.34 -15.08 -7.31
N ILE A 193 1.13 -13.82 -7.70
CA ILE A 193 -0.16 -13.34 -8.19
C ILE A 193 0.03 -12.86 -9.62
N LYS A 194 -0.70 -13.48 -10.53
CA LYS A 194 -0.78 -13.13 -11.94
C LYS A 194 -2.17 -12.60 -12.24
N SER A 195 -2.23 -11.37 -12.75
CA SER A 195 -3.47 -10.71 -13.16
C SER A 195 -3.31 -10.18 -14.57
N ALA A 196 -4.19 -10.54 -15.49
CA ALA A 196 -4.15 -10.01 -16.86
C ALA A 196 -4.54 -8.53 -16.93
N GLY A 197 -5.45 -8.11 -16.05
CA GLY A 197 -5.90 -6.73 -15.82
C GLY A 197 -5.31 -6.18 -14.53
N ASP A 198 -6.14 -5.56 -13.68
CA ASP A 198 -5.69 -4.92 -12.45
C ASP A 198 -5.51 -5.90 -11.29
N PHE A 199 -4.67 -5.52 -10.33
CA PHE A 199 -4.57 -6.16 -9.01
C PHE A 199 -4.86 -5.14 -7.92
N ALA A 200 -5.75 -5.48 -6.99
CA ALA A 200 -6.06 -4.66 -5.83
C ALA A 200 -5.89 -5.45 -4.53
N ASN A 201 -5.06 -4.94 -3.62
CA ASN A 201 -5.00 -5.34 -2.22
C ASN A 201 -5.54 -4.20 -1.36
N VAL A 202 -6.73 -4.40 -0.78
CA VAL A 202 -7.39 -3.41 0.06
C VAL A 202 -7.61 -3.99 1.46
N ASN A 203 -6.85 -3.49 2.43
CA ASN A 203 -6.94 -3.89 3.83
C ASN A 203 -6.56 -5.36 4.13
N ASN A 204 -5.67 -5.98 3.34
CA ASN A 204 -5.22 -7.36 3.60
C ASN A 204 -3.70 -7.45 3.76
N LEU A 205 -3.29 -8.52 4.47
CA LEU A 205 -1.91 -8.96 4.49
C LEU A 205 -1.67 -9.99 3.37
N VAL A 206 -0.74 -9.70 2.48
CA VAL A 206 -0.16 -10.66 1.52
C VAL A 206 1.27 -10.95 1.95
N GLN A 207 1.59 -12.22 2.20
CA GLN A 207 2.87 -12.58 2.79
C GLN A 207 3.45 -13.88 2.22
N GLY A 208 4.70 -13.83 1.79
CA GLY A 208 5.49 -15.03 1.48
C GLY A 208 6.81 -15.05 2.23
N LYS A 209 7.50 -16.19 2.17
CA LYS A 209 8.79 -16.41 2.83
C LYS A 209 9.96 -16.25 1.87
N THR A 210 9.94 -16.96 0.75
CA THR A 210 11.01 -16.98 -0.27
C THR A 210 10.39 -17.12 -1.66
N SER A 211 11.17 -17.01 -2.75
CA SER A 211 10.66 -17.36 -4.08
C SER A 211 10.18 -18.81 -4.16
N ILE A 212 9.27 -19.08 -5.10
CA ILE A 212 8.75 -20.41 -5.39
C ILE A 212 9.82 -21.19 -6.18
N ALA A 213 10.35 -22.26 -5.59
CA ALA A 213 11.37 -23.08 -6.21
C ALA A 213 10.90 -23.67 -7.55
N GLY A 214 11.75 -23.59 -8.58
CA GLY A 214 11.45 -24.11 -9.91
C GLY A 214 10.48 -23.26 -10.73
N ASN A 215 9.98 -22.14 -10.22
CA ASN A 215 9.13 -21.21 -10.96
C ASN A 215 9.89 -19.93 -11.30
N ALA A 216 10.27 -19.77 -12.58
CA ALA A 216 11.01 -18.60 -13.06
C ALA A 216 10.23 -17.28 -12.99
N GLU A 217 8.90 -17.33 -12.93
CA GLU A 217 8.07 -16.12 -12.76
C GLU A 217 8.10 -15.63 -11.30
N SER A 218 8.42 -16.49 -10.32
CA SER A 218 8.49 -16.11 -8.91
C SER A 218 9.84 -15.49 -8.57
N ALA A 219 9.94 -14.18 -8.76
CA ALA A 219 11.16 -13.42 -8.49
C ALA A 219 11.48 -13.20 -7.01
N GLY A 220 10.53 -13.45 -6.10
CA GLY A 220 10.71 -13.22 -4.67
C GLY A 220 9.63 -13.86 -3.80
N ALA A 221 9.69 -13.58 -2.50
CA ALA A 221 8.72 -14.02 -1.50
C ALA A 221 7.29 -13.58 -1.84
N VAL A 222 7.12 -12.35 -2.34
CA VAL A 222 5.87 -11.91 -2.96
C VAL A 222 6.19 -11.41 -4.36
N THR A 223 5.55 -11.99 -5.36
CA THR A 223 5.68 -11.58 -6.76
C THR A 223 4.31 -11.22 -7.31
N LEU A 224 4.16 -10.01 -7.83
CA LEU A 224 2.97 -9.54 -8.54
C LEU A 224 3.33 -9.31 -10.01
N ILE A 225 2.62 -9.97 -10.92
CA ILE A 225 2.73 -9.76 -12.37
C ILE A 225 1.34 -9.36 -12.86
N THR A 226 1.19 -8.10 -13.24
CA THR A 226 -0.11 -7.47 -13.52
C THR A 226 -0.07 -6.79 -14.88
N GLY A 227 -1.00 -7.11 -15.79
CA GLY A 227 -1.08 -6.44 -17.09
C GLY A 227 -1.64 -5.01 -16.99
N GLY A 228 -2.46 -4.75 -15.97
CA GLY A 228 -2.98 -3.43 -15.61
C GLY A 228 -2.22 -2.78 -14.44
N SER A 229 -2.96 -2.07 -13.58
CA SER A 229 -2.43 -1.33 -12.43
C SER A 229 -2.45 -2.16 -11.15
N VAL A 230 -1.55 -1.83 -10.22
CA VAL A 230 -1.48 -2.39 -8.87
C VAL A 230 -1.92 -1.35 -7.85
N LEU A 231 -2.90 -1.68 -7.03
CA LEU A 231 -3.32 -0.88 -5.88
C LEU A 231 -3.06 -1.64 -4.58
N ASN A 232 -2.27 -1.06 -3.68
CA ASN A 232 -2.16 -1.48 -2.29
C ASN A 232 -2.66 -0.33 -1.41
N GLN A 233 -3.81 -0.52 -0.75
CA GLN A 233 -4.48 0.58 -0.07
C GLN A 233 -5.02 0.17 1.29
N THR A 234 -4.81 1.05 2.27
CA THR A 234 -5.56 1.00 3.54
C THR A 234 -6.62 2.08 3.58
N THR A 235 -7.83 1.69 3.97
CA THR A 235 -8.94 2.60 4.26
C THR A 235 -9.00 2.98 5.74
N LEU A 236 -9.74 4.03 6.07
CA LEU A 236 -9.88 4.46 7.47
C LEU A 236 -10.53 3.36 8.33
N GLY A 237 -9.94 3.09 9.49
CA GLY A 237 -10.51 2.16 10.49
C GLY A 237 -10.37 0.67 10.18
N SER A 238 -9.69 0.30 9.09
CA SER A 238 -9.52 -1.11 8.68
C SER A 238 -8.14 -1.69 9.06
N GLN A 239 -7.99 -2.98 8.79
CA GLN A 239 -6.69 -3.66 8.81
C GLN A 239 -5.73 -2.99 7.82
N LEU A 240 -4.46 -2.90 8.21
CA LEU A 240 -3.40 -2.38 7.35
C LEU A 240 -3.18 -3.28 6.12
N SER A 241 -3.13 -2.65 4.94
CA SER A 241 -2.77 -3.34 3.70
C SER A 241 -1.25 -3.47 3.58
N ILE A 242 -0.76 -4.71 3.50
CA ILE A 242 0.66 -5.03 3.52
C ILE A 242 0.99 -6.05 2.45
N LEU A 243 2.02 -5.78 1.65
CA LEU A 243 2.75 -6.77 0.85
C LEU A 243 4.08 -7.04 1.56
N PHE A 244 4.34 -8.28 2.00
CA PHE A 244 5.50 -8.59 2.83
C PHE A 244 6.28 -9.84 2.40
N GLY A 245 7.58 -9.65 2.14
CA GLY A 245 8.55 -10.74 1.96
C GLY A 245 9.40 -10.98 3.21
N GLN A 246 9.22 -12.13 3.88
CA GLN A 246 9.90 -12.41 5.16
C GLN A 246 11.38 -12.77 5.03
N ASN A 247 11.78 -13.50 4.00
CA ASN A 247 13.16 -13.92 3.77
C ASN A 247 13.48 -13.94 2.27
N GLY A 248 12.80 -13.09 1.51
CA GLY A 248 12.93 -12.99 0.08
C GLY A 248 12.31 -11.69 -0.39
N ASP A 249 12.51 -11.41 -1.67
CA ASP A 249 12.20 -10.10 -2.23
C ASP A 249 10.69 -9.86 -2.36
N VAL A 250 10.30 -8.59 -2.43
CA VAL A 250 9.00 -8.21 -2.98
C VAL A 250 9.23 -7.64 -4.38
N SER A 251 8.63 -8.29 -5.38
CA SER A 251 8.75 -7.92 -6.79
C SER A 251 7.38 -7.58 -7.37
N ILE A 252 7.24 -6.39 -7.94
CA ILE A 252 6.01 -5.90 -8.55
C ILE A 252 6.30 -5.47 -9.98
N ALA A 253 5.66 -6.13 -10.94
CA ALA A 253 5.64 -5.73 -12.34
C ALA A 253 4.20 -5.43 -12.77
N ALA A 254 3.94 -4.17 -13.13
CA ALA A 254 2.63 -3.70 -13.56
C ALA A 254 2.74 -3.06 -14.95
N GLY A 255 1.84 -3.43 -15.88
CA GLY A 255 1.72 -2.74 -17.17
C GLY A 255 1.16 -1.32 -17.04
N GLY A 256 0.40 -1.06 -15.98
CA GLY A 256 -0.12 0.25 -15.58
C GLY A 256 0.64 0.89 -14.41
N SER A 257 -0.08 1.65 -13.59
CA SER A 257 0.50 2.35 -12.43
C SER A 257 0.58 1.46 -11.19
N VAL A 258 1.48 1.77 -10.26
CA VAL A 258 1.58 1.12 -8.95
C VAL A 258 1.29 2.18 -7.87
N THR A 259 0.21 1.99 -7.12
CA THR A 259 -0.18 2.91 -6.04
C THR A 259 -0.11 2.19 -4.69
N ASN A 260 0.71 2.73 -3.79
CA ASN A 260 0.75 2.38 -2.38
C ASN A 260 0.18 3.57 -1.58
N ARG A 261 -1.02 3.41 -1.03
CA ARG A 261 -1.78 4.49 -0.37
C ARG A 261 -2.10 4.14 1.08
N ASN A 262 -1.52 4.86 2.03
CA ASN A 262 -1.61 4.55 3.46
C ASN A 262 -1.26 3.08 3.78
N ALA A 263 -0.38 2.48 2.98
CA ALA A 263 -0.16 1.03 2.97
C ALA A 263 1.34 0.71 2.94
N ARG A 264 1.69 -0.58 3.09
CA ARG A 264 3.09 -0.99 3.23
C ARG A 264 3.50 -2.01 2.18
N ILE A 265 4.68 -1.78 1.60
CA ILE A 265 5.42 -2.73 0.77
C ILE A 265 6.74 -2.98 1.50
N LEU A 266 6.90 -4.17 2.07
CA LEU A 266 7.99 -4.50 2.99
C LEU A 266 8.73 -5.73 2.50
N SER A 267 10.05 -5.70 2.58
CA SER A 267 10.90 -6.85 2.31
C SER A 267 12.04 -6.89 3.31
N ASN A 268 12.31 -8.07 3.87
CA ASN A 268 13.54 -8.27 4.63
C ASN A 268 14.77 -8.38 3.71
N GLN A 269 14.56 -8.54 2.41
CA GLN A 269 15.60 -8.57 1.38
C GLN A 269 15.47 -7.32 0.50
N GLN A 270 15.15 -7.46 -0.79
CA GLN A 270 15.03 -6.35 -1.74
C GLN A 270 13.57 -6.02 -2.06
N VAL A 271 13.32 -4.78 -2.49
CA VAL A 271 12.05 -4.38 -3.13
C VAL A 271 12.33 -3.95 -4.55
N THR A 272 11.63 -4.55 -5.52
CA THR A 272 11.70 -4.15 -6.93
C THR A 272 10.30 -3.81 -7.44
N ILE A 273 10.15 -2.62 -8.02
CA ILE A 273 8.90 -2.13 -8.59
C ILE A 273 9.16 -1.65 -10.01
N ALA A 274 8.44 -2.20 -10.97
CA ALA A 274 8.40 -1.77 -12.36
C ALA A 274 6.95 -1.46 -12.75
N ALA A 275 6.66 -0.18 -12.98
CA ALA A 275 5.36 0.31 -13.44
C ALA A 275 5.48 0.81 -14.88
N GLY A 276 4.59 0.38 -15.77
CA GLY A 276 4.45 0.97 -17.11
C GLY A 276 3.81 2.37 -17.09
N GLY A 277 3.07 2.67 -16.02
CA GLY A 277 2.53 3.99 -15.67
C GLY A 277 3.34 4.67 -14.56
N ASP A 278 2.64 5.32 -13.63
CA ASP A 278 3.25 6.05 -12.53
C ASP A 278 3.43 5.16 -11.29
N PHE A 279 4.38 5.51 -10.43
CA PHE A 279 4.49 4.96 -9.09
C PHE A 279 4.14 6.03 -8.05
N SER A 280 3.19 5.73 -7.16
CA SER A 280 2.69 6.65 -6.14
C SER A 280 2.77 6.01 -4.76
N ASN A 281 3.62 6.55 -3.88
CA ASN A 281 3.67 6.23 -2.46
C ASN A 281 3.13 7.41 -1.65
N VAL A 282 1.85 7.33 -1.26
CA VAL A 282 1.09 8.51 -0.83
C VAL A 282 0.34 8.28 0.47
N ILE A 283 0.22 9.33 1.27
CA ILE A 283 -0.69 9.37 2.41
C ILE A 283 -1.86 10.31 2.14
N ASP A 284 -2.97 10.06 2.80
CA ASP A 284 -4.15 10.92 2.70
C ASP A 284 -4.07 12.12 3.62
N HIS A 285 -4.10 13.30 3.00
CA HIS A 285 -4.08 14.60 3.64
C HIS A 285 -5.34 15.37 3.30
N VAL A 286 -5.92 16.01 4.31
CA VAL A 286 -7.01 16.96 4.17
C VAL A 286 -6.39 18.34 4.25
N GLU A 287 -6.51 19.10 3.16
CA GLU A 287 -6.02 20.48 3.08
C GLU A 287 -6.62 21.37 4.16
N GLY A 288 -5.79 22.22 4.75
CA GLY A 288 -6.23 23.23 5.70
C GLY A 288 -6.95 24.39 5.03
N LEU A 289 -7.57 25.25 5.85
CA LEU A 289 -8.20 26.48 5.37
C LEU A 289 -7.19 27.33 4.58
N ASP A 290 -7.62 27.86 3.42
CA ASP A 290 -6.83 28.70 2.51
C ASP A 290 -5.54 28.07 1.95
N GLY A 291 -5.44 26.73 1.95
CA GLY A 291 -4.36 25.98 1.28
C GLY A 291 -2.99 26.23 1.90
N SER A 292 -2.89 26.14 3.24
CA SER A 292 -1.65 26.33 4.00
C SER A 292 -1.05 27.75 3.91
N LYS A 293 -1.83 28.75 3.48
CA LYS A 293 -1.39 30.15 3.42
C LYS A 293 -1.69 30.89 4.73
N PRO A 294 -0.85 31.88 5.13
CA PRO A 294 -1.14 32.69 6.30
C PRO A 294 -2.33 33.62 6.07
N THR A 295 -3.33 33.51 6.92
CA THR A 295 -4.43 34.45 7.04
C THR A 295 -4.08 35.49 8.10
N TYR A 296 -4.27 36.76 7.79
CA TYR A 296 -4.05 37.87 8.73
C TYR A 296 -5.37 38.52 9.07
N TYR A 297 -5.54 38.88 10.35
CA TYR A 297 -6.73 39.59 10.81
C TYR A 297 -6.35 40.80 11.65
N SER A 298 -7.22 41.81 11.59
CA SER A 298 -7.16 43.01 12.42
C SER A 298 -8.58 43.36 12.83
N GLN A 299 -8.85 43.38 14.12
CA GLN A 299 -10.15 43.73 14.69
C GLN A 299 -9.98 44.85 15.71
N ALA A 300 -10.92 45.80 15.72
CA ALA A 300 -10.97 46.86 16.72
C ALA A 300 -12.31 46.80 17.44
N SER A 301 -12.28 46.50 18.73
CA SER A 301 -13.50 46.41 19.55
C SER A 301 -13.56 47.58 20.52
N PRO A 302 -14.64 48.40 20.49
CA PRO A 302 -14.82 49.46 21.47
C PRO A 302 -15.07 48.85 22.86
N ARG A 303 -14.34 49.32 23.87
CA ARG A 303 -14.54 48.88 25.26
C ARG A 303 -15.09 49.97 26.17
N TRP A 304 -14.71 51.21 25.95
CA TRP A 304 -15.24 52.39 26.64
C TRP A 304 -15.03 53.63 25.77
N LEU A 305 -15.82 54.69 25.98
CA LEU A 305 -16.09 55.85 25.10
C LEU A 305 -14.93 56.45 24.27
N VAL A 306 -13.66 56.24 24.62
CA VAL A 306 -12.48 56.73 23.86
C VAL A 306 -11.40 55.66 23.59
N PHE A 307 -11.53 54.44 24.13
CA PHE A 307 -10.53 53.37 24.02
C PHE A 307 -11.04 52.17 23.21
N SER A 308 -10.32 51.86 22.14
CA SER A 308 -10.52 50.65 21.34
C SER A 308 -9.43 49.62 21.66
N ARG A 309 -9.85 48.36 21.87
CA ARG A 309 -8.93 47.23 21.93
C ARG A 309 -8.65 46.81 20.49
N ARG A 310 -7.39 46.90 20.05
CA ARG A 310 -6.96 46.38 18.75
C ARG A 310 -6.38 45.00 18.92
N GLU A 311 -6.84 44.06 18.11
CA GLU A 311 -6.36 42.71 18.05
C GLU A 311 -5.91 42.40 16.63
N ASN A 312 -4.61 42.16 16.48
CA ASN A 312 -4.00 41.79 15.21
C ASN A 312 -3.43 40.38 15.33
N GLY A 313 -3.58 39.57 14.32
CA GLY A 313 -3.05 38.22 14.36
C GLY A 313 -2.82 37.60 13.00
N MET A 314 -2.25 36.41 13.06
CA MET A 314 -1.98 35.55 11.91
C MET A 314 -2.39 34.14 12.29
N ALA A 315 -3.07 33.45 11.38
CA ALA A 315 -3.29 32.02 11.48
C ALA A 315 -2.79 31.31 10.21
N VAL A 316 -2.33 30.07 10.36
CA VAL A 316 -2.01 29.19 9.24
C VAL A 316 -2.62 27.84 9.56
N ASP A 317 -3.27 27.23 8.59
CA ASP A 317 -3.84 25.89 8.72
C ASP A 317 -3.24 24.98 7.65
N TYR A 318 -2.39 24.05 8.09
CA TYR A 318 -1.80 23.03 7.22
C TYR A 318 -2.69 21.80 7.09
N GLY A 319 -3.89 21.81 7.69
CA GLY A 319 -4.81 20.68 7.63
C GLY A 319 -4.36 19.51 8.48
N SER A 320 -4.81 18.31 8.11
CA SER A 320 -4.65 17.10 8.94
C SER A 320 -4.51 15.83 8.11
N LEU A 321 -3.86 14.80 8.67
CA LEU A 321 -3.88 13.46 8.08
C LEU A 321 -5.21 12.77 8.36
N VAL A 322 -5.71 12.03 7.37
CA VAL A 322 -6.90 11.19 7.55
C VAL A 322 -6.62 10.06 8.54
N ASP A 323 -5.41 9.50 8.52
CA ASP A 323 -4.99 8.44 9.43
C ASP A 323 -3.50 8.52 9.79
N PRO A 324 -3.12 9.24 10.86
CA PRO A 324 -1.72 9.43 11.23
C PRO A 324 -1.02 8.15 11.71
N ALA A 325 -1.77 7.08 12.03
CA ALA A 325 -1.19 5.79 12.43
C ALA A 325 -0.82 4.91 11.23
N ARG A 326 -1.30 5.23 10.03
CA ARG A 326 -1.19 4.39 8.83
C ARG A 326 -0.50 5.14 7.68
N LEU A 327 0.76 5.49 7.90
CA LEU A 327 1.59 6.09 6.85
C LEU A 327 1.99 5.08 5.77
N SER A 328 2.39 5.61 4.62
CA SER A 328 2.76 4.81 3.45
C SER A 328 4.26 4.51 3.44
N TYR A 329 4.61 3.22 3.37
CA TYR A 329 6.00 2.76 3.42
C TYR A 329 6.36 1.83 2.28
N VAL A 330 7.55 2.06 1.72
CA VAL A 330 8.29 1.08 0.91
C VAL A 330 9.62 0.83 1.60
N THR A 331 9.88 -0.40 2.03
CA THR A 331 11.06 -0.70 2.85
C THR A 331 11.73 -2.00 2.45
N ALA A 332 13.04 -1.95 2.27
CA ALA A 332 13.94 -3.09 2.17
C ALA A 332 14.91 -3.09 3.38
N ASP A 333 14.96 -4.17 4.14
CA ASP A 333 15.80 -4.24 5.35
C ASP A 333 17.27 -4.53 5.01
N ALA A 334 17.56 -5.69 4.40
CA ALA A 334 18.92 -6.06 4.04
C ALA A 334 19.35 -5.57 2.65
N GLY A 335 18.40 -5.44 1.72
CA GLY A 335 18.66 -5.24 0.30
C GLY A 335 18.29 -3.86 -0.23
N ASP A 336 18.42 -3.72 -1.55
CA ASP A 336 18.15 -2.49 -2.28
C ASP A 336 16.65 -2.25 -2.51
N VAL A 337 16.28 -0.98 -2.73
CA VAL A 337 14.99 -0.60 -3.32
C VAL A 337 15.23 -0.11 -4.75
N ASN A 338 14.63 -0.79 -5.71
CA ASN A 338 14.70 -0.45 -7.14
C ASN A 338 13.30 -0.10 -7.68
N ILE A 339 13.11 1.13 -8.15
CA ILE A 339 11.82 1.61 -8.68
C ILE A 339 12.01 2.13 -10.10
N LYS A 340 11.19 1.65 -11.05
CA LYS A 340 11.09 2.15 -12.42
C LYS A 340 9.65 2.51 -12.73
N ALA A 341 9.41 3.73 -13.20
CA ALA A 341 8.07 4.22 -13.55
C ALA A 341 8.15 5.40 -14.54
N ARG A 342 7.01 5.84 -15.07
CA ARG A 342 6.92 7.10 -15.83
C ARG A 342 7.17 8.30 -14.92
N ASN A 343 6.33 8.49 -13.92
CA ASN A 343 6.55 9.43 -12.83
C ASN A 343 6.66 8.69 -11.50
N VAL A 344 7.41 9.28 -10.56
CA VAL A 344 7.54 8.78 -9.19
C VAL A 344 7.09 9.86 -8.22
N PHE A 345 6.02 9.58 -7.48
CA PHE A 345 5.48 10.45 -6.44
C PHE A 345 5.64 9.79 -5.07
N ASN A 346 6.37 10.44 -4.18
CA ASN A 346 6.48 10.06 -2.78
C ASN A 346 5.99 11.22 -1.91
N THR A 347 4.68 11.26 -1.66
CA THR A 347 3.99 12.40 -1.02
C THR A 347 3.52 11.98 0.36
N GLY A 348 4.25 12.42 1.39
CA GLY A 348 4.08 12.02 2.79
C GLY A 348 4.35 10.54 3.06
N GLY A 349 4.83 9.79 2.06
CA GLY A 349 5.34 8.44 2.22
C GLY A 349 6.83 8.40 2.57
N SER A 350 7.30 7.21 2.94
CA SER A 350 8.73 6.93 3.16
C SER A 350 9.21 5.77 2.29
N ILE A 351 10.35 5.95 1.63
CA ILE A 351 11.07 4.93 0.88
C ILE A 351 12.41 4.69 1.57
N LEU A 352 12.62 3.49 2.11
CA LEU A 352 13.73 3.17 3.00
C LEU A 352 14.47 1.92 2.53
N SER A 353 15.79 1.96 2.57
CA SER A 353 16.66 0.79 2.45
C SER A 353 17.64 0.82 3.61
N ASN A 354 17.49 -0.05 4.61
CA ASN A 354 18.27 0.06 5.85
C ASN A 354 19.76 -0.28 5.64
N ASN A 355 20.05 -1.33 4.86
CA ASN A 355 21.42 -1.78 4.60
C ASN A 355 21.77 -1.81 3.10
N GLY A 356 20.90 -1.31 2.24
CA GLY A 356 21.05 -1.30 0.79
C GLY A 356 21.09 0.12 0.19
N SER A 357 21.12 0.13 -1.14
CA SER A 357 21.05 1.33 -1.95
C SER A 357 19.62 1.57 -2.43
N ILE A 358 19.30 2.82 -2.78
CA ILE A 358 18.04 3.14 -3.46
C ILE A 358 18.35 3.59 -4.88
N ARG A 359 17.68 2.96 -5.86
CA ARG A 359 17.71 3.37 -7.26
C ARG A 359 16.30 3.64 -7.76
N ILE A 360 16.07 4.87 -8.21
CA ILE A 360 14.80 5.29 -8.79
C ILE A 360 15.06 5.81 -10.20
N SER A 361 14.37 5.25 -11.19
CA SER A 361 14.41 5.68 -12.58
C SER A 361 13.01 6.07 -13.02
N ALA A 362 12.74 7.37 -13.03
CA ALA A 362 11.56 7.96 -13.64
C ALA A 362 11.85 8.31 -15.11
N VAL A 363 10.88 8.08 -16.00
CA VAL A 363 10.98 8.56 -17.38
C VAL A 363 10.87 10.08 -17.42
N ASP A 364 9.90 10.64 -16.70
CA ASP A 364 9.56 12.06 -16.76
C ASP A 364 10.03 12.78 -15.49
N SER A 365 9.35 12.58 -14.36
CA SER A 365 9.61 13.34 -13.13
C SER A 365 9.64 12.50 -11.86
N LEU A 366 10.44 12.95 -10.89
CA LEU A 366 10.48 12.41 -9.53
C LEU A 366 10.18 13.53 -8.54
N ILE A 367 9.13 13.34 -7.74
CA ILE A 367 8.73 14.26 -6.68
C ILE A 367 8.74 13.51 -5.35
N THR A 368 9.50 14.03 -4.39
CA THR A 368 9.40 13.67 -2.98
C THR A 368 8.88 14.88 -2.22
N GLU A 369 7.85 14.69 -1.41
CA GLU A 369 7.17 15.78 -0.72
C GLU A 369 6.81 15.39 0.71
N GLY A 370 7.21 16.24 1.67
CA GLY A 370 6.79 16.12 3.05
C GLY A 370 5.41 16.76 3.25
N VAL A 371 4.50 16.07 3.93
CA VAL A 371 3.15 16.58 4.21
C VAL A 371 3.14 17.28 5.56
N PHE A 372 2.85 18.57 5.57
CA PHE A 372 2.71 19.36 6.79
C PHE A 372 1.27 19.32 7.29
N THR A 373 1.09 19.26 8.60
CA THR A 373 -0.23 19.28 9.25
C THR A 373 -0.19 20.15 10.50
N GLY A 374 -1.36 20.44 11.05
CA GLY A 374 -1.51 21.26 12.24
C GLY A 374 -1.76 22.72 11.91
N GLN A 375 -1.86 23.52 12.97
CA GLN A 375 -2.27 24.90 12.92
C GLN A 375 -1.31 25.80 13.69
N VAL A 376 -1.27 27.03 13.24
CA VAL A 376 -0.48 28.11 13.81
C VAL A 376 -1.43 29.23 14.13
N SER A 377 -1.37 29.77 15.34
CA SER A 377 -2.08 30.99 15.69
C SER A 377 -1.17 31.93 16.45
N TYR A 378 -1.14 33.17 15.98
CA TYR A 378 -0.52 34.30 16.65
C TYR A 378 -1.56 35.40 16.81
N GLY A 379 -1.64 35.99 17.99
CA GLY A 379 -2.42 37.20 18.17
C GLY A 379 -1.78 38.13 19.17
N ARG A 380 -1.88 39.43 18.87
CA ARG A 380 -1.43 40.52 19.71
C ARG A 380 -2.60 41.46 19.93
N SER A 381 -2.95 41.62 21.20
CA SER A 381 -4.01 42.51 21.64
C SER A 381 -3.40 43.66 22.43
N CYS A 382 -3.67 44.90 22.04
CA CYS A 382 -3.20 46.10 22.72
C CYS A 382 -4.37 46.97 23.18
N LEU A 383 -4.34 47.40 24.45
CA LEU A 383 -5.23 48.41 25.02
C LEU A 383 -4.40 49.53 25.68
N PHE A 384 -3.64 49.18 26.73
CA PHE A 384 -2.60 50.03 27.34
C PHE A 384 -1.27 49.28 27.43
N LEU A 385 -1.33 48.03 27.87
CA LEU A 385 -0.29 47.03 27.73
C LEU A 385 -0.67 46.08 26.58
N CYS A 386 0.32 45.66 25.79
CA CYS A 386 0.12 44.65 24.77
C CYS A 386 0.28 43.26 25.38
N ARG A 387 -0.63 42.36 25.05
CA ARG A 387 -0.52 40.92 25.34
C ARG A 387 -0.39 40.17 24.03
N SER A 388 0.52 39.22 23.99
CA SER A 388 0.70 38.34 22.84
C SER A 388 0.51 36.89 23.25
N HIS A 389 -0.06 36.11 22.34
CA HIS A 389 -0.22 34.68 22.45
C HIS A 389 0.21 34.04 21.14
N ALA A 390 0.88 32.90 21.24
CA ALA A 390 1.34 32.12 20.10
C ALA A 390 1.14 30.64 20.42
N ALA A 391 0.56 29.90 19.47
CA ALA A 391 0.47 28.45 19.52
C ALA A 391 0.84 27.88 18.14
N SER A 392 1.54 26.74 18.14
CA SER A 392 1.82 25.97 16.95
C SER A 392 1.90 24.51 17.33
N ASN A 393 1.22 23.66 16.57
CA ASN A 393 1.37 22.20 16.62
C ASN A 393 1.76 21.64 15.25
N VAL A 394 2.42 22.45 14.42
CA VAL A 394 2.80 22.06 13.05
C VAL A 394 3.79 20.89 13.07
N GLN A 395 3.48 19.85 12.29
CA GLN A 395 4.31 18.65 12.15
C GLN A 395 4.40 18.26 10.69
N ALA A 396 5.58 17.77 10.28
CA ALA A 396 5.81 17.22 8.95
C ALA A 396 5.81 15.69 9.00
N TYR A 397 5.14 15.06 8.05
CA TYR A 397 5.02 13.62 7.90
C TYR A 397 5.58 13.18 6.55
N GLY A 398 6.40 12.13 6.59
CA GLY A 398 6.99 11.49 5.40
C GLY A 398 7.76 12.44 4.48
N GLY A 399 7.70 12.16 3.17
CA GLY A 399 8.58 12.81 2.20
C GLY A 399 10.03 12.36 2.33
N VAL A 400 10.24 11.12 2.77
CA VAL A 400 11.57 10.59 3.08
C VAL A 400 12.01 9.58 2.03
N ILE A 401 13.24 9.72 1.56
CA ILE A 401 13.98 8.68 0.82
C ILE A 401 15.31 8.49 1.55
N GLU A 402 15.52 7.32 2.16
CA GLU A 402 16.72 7.06 2.97
C GLU A 402 17.36 5.72 2.62
N ALA A 403 18.66 5.73 2.35
CA ALA A 403 19.45 4.54 2.05
C ALA A 403 20.64 4.40 2.99
N GLY A 404 20.85 3.19 3.50
CA GLY A 404 22.04 2.79 4.26
C GLY A 404 23.33 2.75 3.44
N LYS A 405 23.22 2.83 2.11
CA LYS A 405 24.33 2.99 1.16
C LYS A 405 24.10 4.19 0.24
N ASP A 406 24.16 3.99 -1.07
CA ASP A 406 24.09 5.05 -2.07
C ASP A 406 22.65 5.31 -2.50
N ILE A 407 22.39 6.53 -2.98
CA ILE A 407 21.15 6.88 -3.67
C ILE A 407 21.45 7.28 -5.11
N SER A 408 20.73 6.69 -6.06
CA SER A 408 20.75 7.06 -7.47
C SER A 408 19.33 7.39 -7.94
N LEU A 409 19.09 8.66 -8.25
CA LEU A 409 17.82 9.16 -8.77
C LEU A 409 18.00 9.63 -10.20
N THR A 410 17.17 9.16 -11.12
CA THR A 410 17.17 9.57 -12.53
C THR A 410 15.77 10.00 -12.97
N ALA A 411 15.65 11.12 -13.66
CA ALA A 411 14.41 11.60 -14.28
C ALA A 411 14.71 12.33 -15.60
N GLY A 412 13.83 12.21 -16.60
CA GLY A 412 14.02 12.87 -17.90
C GLY A 412 13.81 14.39 -17.87
N THR A 413 13.05 14.91 -16.91
CA THR A 413 12.72 16.34 -16.80
C THR A 413 13.22 16.97 -15.51
N GLN A 414 12.83 16.43 -14.35
CA GLN A 414 13.16 17.02 -13.07
C GLN A 414 13.14 16.03 -11.89
N ILE A 415 13.98 16.32 -10.90
CA ILE A 415 13.92 15.74 -9.56
C ILE A 415 13.60 16.88 -8.59
N ARG A 416 12.49 16.78 -7.86
CA ARG A 416 12.05 17.82 -6.92
C ARG A 416 11.85 17.25 -5.52
N ASN A 417 12.49 17.84 -4.54
CA ASN A 417 12.27 17.55 -3.12
C ASN A 417 11.62 18.77 -2.44
N VAL A 418 10.38 18.62 -2.00
CA VAL A 418 9.53 19.68 -1.42
C VAL A 418 9.30 19.39 0.06
N GLY A 419 10.02 20.07 0.95
CA GLY A 419 9.84 19.88 2.39
C GLY A 419 10.18 18.48 2.91
N GLY A 420 10.67 17.59 2.05
CA GLY A 420 11.09 16.24 2.37
C GLY A 420 12.59 16.12 2.63
N THR A 421 13.05 14.89 2.81
CA THR A 421 14.47 14.55 3.04
C THR A 421 14.89 13.39 2.16
N VAL A 422 15.97 13.58 1.41
CA VAL A 422 16.66 12.53 0.68
C VAL A 422 18.03 12.35 1.33
N LEU A 423 18.26 11.19 1.94
CA LEU A 423 19.46 10.90 2.73
C LEU A 423 20.13 9.61 2.24
N ALA A 424 21.34 9.73 1.70
CA ALA A 424 22.22 8.60 1.46
C ALA A 424 23.27 8.56 2.57
N VAL A 425 23.49 7.41 3.21
CA VAL A 425 24.66 7.24 4.11
C VAL A 425 25.96 7.28 3.29
N GLY A 426 25.94 6.76 2.06
CA GLY A 426 27.04 6.80 1.09
C GLY A 426 27.00 8.03 0.19
N ALA A 427 27.21 7.81 -1.10
CA ALA A 427 27.18 8.82 -2.14
C ALA A 427 25.78 9.02 -2.74
N MET A 428 25.56 10.17 -3.36
CA MET A 428 24.28 10.51 -4.00
C MET A 428 24.51 10.97 -5.44
N THR A 429 23.82 10.33 -6.37
CA THR A 429 23.81 10.68 -7.80
C THR A 429 22.41 11.09 -8.22
N LEU A 430 22.27 12.31 -8.73
CA LEU A 430 21.01 12.90 -9.17
C LEU A 430 21.14 13.26 -10.65
N SER A 431 20.39 12.59 -11.52
CA SER A 431 20.48 12.78 -12.97
C SER A 431 19.16 13.24 -13.54
N ALA A 432 19.03 14.55 -13.77
CA ALA A 432 17.89 15.18 -14.42
C ALA A 432 18.27 16.58 -14.89
N PRO A 433 17.64 17.12 -15.94
CA PRO A 433 17.89 18.50 -16.38
C PRO A 433 17.80 19.53 -15.25
N ARG A 434 16.84 19.36 -14.34
CA ARG A 434 16.67 20.21 -13.15
C ARG A 434 16.54 19.38 -11.88
N VAL A 435 17.28 19.75 -10.84
CA VAL A 435 17.21 19.12 -9.52
C VAL A 435 16.93 20.21 -8.48
N THR A 436 15.72 20.24 -7.92
CA THR A 436 15.26 21.33 -7.05
C THR A 436 15.16 20.89 -5.59
N ALA A 437 15.88 21.59 -4.72
CA ALA A 437 15.83 21.51 -3.26
C ALA A 437 14.91 22.62 -2.71
N HIS A 438 13.63 22.29 -2.49
CA HIS A 438 12.60 23.25 -2.08
C HIS A 438 12.22 23.08 -0.61
N GLY A 439 12.56 24.06 0.22
CA GLY A 439 12.17 24.11 1.63
C GLY A 439 10.76 24.69 1.80
N VAL A 440 9.95 24.04 2.64
CA VAL A 440 8.59 24.51 2.97
C VAL A 440 8.67 25.35 4.23
N MET A 441 8.05 26.53 4.20
CA MET A 441 8.02 27.42 5.36
C MET A 441 7.18 26.78 6.48
N GLY A 442 7.82 26.45 7.59
CA GLY A 442 7.19 26.01 8.84
C GLY A 442 7.16 27.11 9.89
N TYR A 443 6.28 26.98 10.89
CA TYR A 443 6.09 27.95 11.95
C TYR A 443 6.23 27.30 13.33
N THR A 444 7.06 27.90 14.18
CA THR A 444 7.26 27.45 15.57
C THR A 444 6.86 28.56 16.54
N ALA A 445 6.03 28.23 17.53
CA ALA A 445 5.59 29.19 18.54
C ALA A 445 6.52 29.15 19.75
N PHE A 446 6.88 30.33 20.26
CA PHE A 446 7.64 30.49 21.50
C PHE A 446 6.87 31.41 22.43
N THR A 447 6.61 30.93 23.64
CA THR A 447 5.99 31.68 24.73
C THR A 447 6.98 31.67 25.91
N ARG A 448 7.16 32.79 26.64
CA ARG A 448 7.67 32.70 28.02
C ARG A 448 6.59 33.18 28.96
N ALA A 449 6.17 32.28 29.84
CA ALA A 449 5.14 32.54 30.84
C ALA A 449 5.70 32.82 32.25
N GLY A 450 7.02 32.79 32.45
CA GLY A 450 7.63 32.77 33.79
C GLY A 450 8.75 33.78 34.08
N ASP A 451 8.86 34.87 33.30
CA ASP A 451 9.85 35.94 33.57
C ASP A 451 9.23 37.08 34.39
N MET A 452 10.05 37.87 35.09
CA MET A 452 9.66 39.01 35.91
C MET A 452 8.82 40.05 35.13
N LYS A 453 8.95 40.10 33.79
CA LYS A 453 8.10 40.89 32.88
C LYS A 453 6.65 40.38 32.75
N ALA A 454 6.41 39.07 32.89
CA ALA A 454 5.07 38.51 32.91
C ALA A 454 4.31 38.92 34.19
N TRP A 455 5.04 39.13 35.29
CA TRP A 455 4.50 39.62 36.57
C TRP A 455 3.94 41.06 36.48
N PHE A 456 4.52 41.90 35.61
CA PHE A 456 3.99 43.23 35.28
C PHE A 456 2.90 43.22 34.18
N GLY A 457 2.28 42.07 33.90
CA GLY A 457 1.14 41.95 32.99
C GLY A 457 1.49 41.92 31.48
N ASN A 458 2.77 41.78 31.14
CA ASN A 458 3.27 41.75 29.76
C ASN A 458 3.63 40.31 29.34
N ASN A 459 2.66 39.60 28.76
CA ASN A 459 2.90 38.27 28.20
C ASN A 459 3.49 38.39 26.80
N TRP A 460 4.75 37.98 26.67
CA TRP A 460 5.45 37.94 25.40
C TRP A 460 5.31 36.54 24.75
N ALA A 461 4.96 36.54 23.47
CA ALA A 461 4.89 35.38 22.62
C ALA A 461 5.31 35.80 21.21
N THR A 462 6.03 34.95 20.51
CA THR A 462 6.46 35.17 19.13
C THR A 462 6.33 33.88 18.34
N ILE A 463 6.18 34.01 17.03
CA ILE A 463 6.29 32.88 16.10
C ILE A 463 7.57 33.07 15.30
N TYR A 464 8.30 31.99 15.02
CA TYR A 464 9.41 31.98 14.07
C TYR A 464 8.98 31.24 12.82
N ARG A 465 9.29 31.85 11.67
CA ARG A 465 9.23 31.20 10.36
C ARG A 465 10.60 30.63 10.06
N ALA A 466 10.64 29.36 9.67
CA ALA A 466 11.86 28.73 9.17
C ALA A 466 11.51 27.83 7.99
N ASP A 467 12.33 27.83 6.95
CA ASP A 467 12.21 26.80 5.90
C ASP A 467 12.59 25.44 6.51
N SER A 468 11.78 24.43 6.24
CA SER A 468 11.91 23.06 6.73
C SER A 468 11.93 22.10 5.54
N GLY A 469 12.83 21.12 5.59
CA GLY A 469 12.99 20.09 4.56
C GLY A 469 13.59 20.61 3.25
N GLY A 470 13.34 19.89 2.16
CA GLY A 470 13.99 20.15 0.87
C GLY A 470 15.48 19.76 0.89
N LEU A 471 15.86 18.78 1.71
CA LEU A 471 17.25 18.41 1.93
C LEU A 471 17.68 17.23 1.06
N PHE A 472 18.80 17.38 0.35
CA PHE A 472 19.57 16.29 -0.22
C PHE A 472 20.87 16.16 0.56
N ARG A 473 21.08 15.02 1.24
CA ARG A 473 22.25 14.80 2.08
C ARG A 473 22.96 13.49 1.75
N ALA A 474 24.27 13.58 1.51
CA ALA A 474 25.18 12.44 1.51
C ALA A 474 25.93 12.38 2.85
N GLY A 475 26.03 11.19 3.46
CA GLY A 475 26.56 10.99 4.81
C GLY A 475 28.07 10.87 4.86
N SER A 476 28.65 10.09 3.93
CA SER A 476 30.10 9.85 3.84
C SER A 476 30.66 10.07 2.44
N GLY A 477 29.82 10.39 1.45
CA GLY A 477 30.24 10.61 0.07
C GLY A 477 29.91 12.01 -0.46
N ARG A 478 29.92 12.13 -1.80
CA ARG A 478 29.59 13.35 -2.52
C ARG A 478 28.16 13.37 -3.03
N VAL A 479 27.63 14.57 -3.30
CA VAL A 479 26.40 14.75 -4.09
C VAL A 479 26.81 15.17 -5.50
N GLN A 480 26.50 14.32 -6.49
CA GLN A 480 26.76 14.58 -7.91
C GLN A 480 25.45 14.79 -8.65
N ILE A 481 25.31 15.96 -9.28
CA ILE A 481 24.17 16.35 -10.09
C ILE A 481 24.58 16.38 -11.56
N THR A 482 23.93 15.57 -12.39
CA THR A 482 24.01 15.65 -13.85
C THR A 482 22.85 16.49 -14.35
N GLY A 483 23.06 17.80 -14.45
CA GLY A 483 22.07 18.83 -14.73
C GLY A 483 22.32 20.11 -13.94
N GLU A 484 21.29 20.94 -13.81
CA GLU A 484 21.28 22.14 -12.96
C GLU A 484 20.73 21.80 -11.56
N GLY A 485 21.43 22.23 -10.51
CA GLY A 485 20.93 22.17 -9.14
C GLY A 485 20.28 23.48 -8.73
N GLU A 486 19.06 23.46 -8.20
CA GLU A 486 18.35 24.65 -7.71
C GLU A 486 18.12 24.59 -6.21
N ILE A 487 18.45 25.69 -5.51
CA ILE A 487 18.20 25.87 -4.08
C ILE A 487 17.10 26.92 -3.90
N ASP A 488 15.96 26.49 -3.35
CA ASP A 488 14.83 27.34 -2.97
C ASP A 488 14.41 27.03 -1.52
N GLY A 489 15.14 27.56 -0.55
CA GLY A 489 14.91 27.32 0.88
C GLY A 489 15.37 25.94 1.38
N GLY A 490 15.71 25.01 0.48
CA GLY A 490 16.29 23.69 0.80
C GLY A 490 17.83 23.71 0.80
N ALA A 491 18.46 22.53 0.71
CA ALA A 491 19.92 22.43 0.64
C ALA A 491 20.43 21.13 0.01
N PHE A 492 21.62 21.20 -0.59
CA PHE A 492 22.46 20.06 -0.92
C PHE A 492 23.64 20.02 0.05
N VAL A 493 23.84 18.89 0.73
CA VAL A 493 24.86 18.75 1.78
C VAL A 493 25.64 17.46 1.59
N ALA A 494 26.96 17.57 1.52
CA ALA A 494 27.85 16.42 1.38
C ALA A 494 29.23 16.76 1.96
N PRO A 495 29.86 15.89 2.78
CA PRO A 495 31.22 16.08 3.26
C PRO A 495 32.26 16.22 2.14
N ASP A 496 32.14 15.39 1.09
CA ASP A 496 33.06 15.38 -0.06
C ASP A 496 32.68 16.39 -1.16
N GLY A 497 31.78 17.32 -0.82
CA GLY A 497 31.33 18.39 -1.69
C GLY A 497 30.14 18.04 -2.59
N VAL A 498 29.57 19.09 -3.15
CA VAL A 498 28.44 19.04 -4.08
C VAL A 498 28.92 19.52 -5.44
N SER A 499 28.67 18.76 -6.50
CA SER A 499 28.98 19.15 -7.88
C SER A 499 27.76 19.04 -8.78
N ALA A 500 27.62 19.98 -9.72
CA ALA A 500 26.56 19.99 -10.72
C ALA A 500 27.15 20.31 -12.11
N SER A 501 26.80 19.53 -13.13
CA SER A 501 27.37 19.71 -14.48
C SER A 501 26.94 21.01 -15.16
N ALA A 502 25.76 21.54 -14.85
CA ALA A 502 25.26 22.83 -15.33
C ALA A 502 25.29 23.94 -14.26
N GLY A 503 25.93 23.69 -13.11
CA GLY A 503 26.04 24.64 -12.00
C GLY A 503 24.90 24.52 -10.97
N ILE A 504 25.02 25.31 -9.90
CA ILE A 504 24.04 25.41 -8.82
C ILE A 504 23.51 26.84 -8.76
N VAL A 505 22.20 27.00 -8.87
CA VAL A 505 21.49 28.26 -8.80
C VAL A 505 20.78 28.35 -7.45
N THR A 506 21.00 29.45 -6.71
CA THR A 506 20.27 29.72 -5.47
C THR A 506 19.18 30.78 -5.74
N ILE A 507 17.93 30.34 -5.77
CA ILE A 507 16.75 31.21 -5.91
C ILE A 507 16.48 31.90 -4.57
N ARG A 508 16.50 31.11 -3.49
CA ARG A 508 16.26 31.58 -2.11
C ARG A 508 17.12 30.78 -1.15
N VAL A 509 17.90 31.47 -0.33
CA VAL A 509 18.65 30.82 0.77
C VAL A 509 17.70 30.35 1.87
N PRO A 510 18.02 29.26 2.60
CA PRO A 510 17.24 28.82 3.75
C PRO A 510 16.98 29.97 4.74
N TYR A 511 15.70 30.26 4.98
CA TYR A 511 15.29 31.41 5.76
C TYR A 511 14.96 31.04 7.22
N ARG A 512 15.36 31.88 8.19
CA ARG A 512 14.90 31.82 9.58
C ARG A 512 14.72 33.23 10.16
N SER A 513 13.49 33.59 10.54
CA SER A 513 13.19 34.91 11.13
C SER A 513 11.99 34.88 12.08
N PRO A 514 11.94 35.74 13.12
CA PRO A 514 10.71 35.99 13.85
C PRO A 514 9.64 36.63 12.96
N VAL A 515 8.37 36.29 13.20
CA VAL A 515 7.21 36.92 12.57
C VAL A 515 7.01 38.31 13.14
N THR A 516 7.09 39.32 12.28
CA THR A 516 6.74 40.70 12.64
C THR A 516 5.40 41.04 12.02
N LEU A 517 4.39 41.33 12.86
CA LEU A 517 3.19 42.02 12.38
C LEU A 517 3.60 43.50 12.22
N GLN A 518 3.74 43.96 10.98
CA GLN A 518 3.97 45.39 10.74
C GLN A 518 2.77 46.16 11.27
N ASN A 519 3.01 46.99 12.29
CA ASN A 519 2.09 48.06 12.63
C ASN A 519 2.38 49.20 11.67
N HIS A 520 1.48 49.48 10.73
CA HIS A 520 1.39 50.83 10.17
C HIS A 520 0.84 51.75 11.26
N LEU A 521 1.67 52.11 12.23
CA LEU A 521 1.44 53.36 12.96
C LEU A 521 1.87 54.46 12.00
N GLY A 522 0.95 54.83 11.11
CA GLY A 522 1.01 56.09 10.39
C GLY A 522 0.95 57.20 11.42
N LEU A 523 2.12 57.63 11.90
CA LEU A 523 2.33 58.93 12.51
C LEU A 523 3.41 59.63 11.69
N THR A 524 3.00 60.07 10.50
CA THR A 524 3.72 61.08 9.72
C THR A 524 3.36 62.46 10.27
N SER A 525 4.36 63.08 10.91
CA SER A 525 4.71 64.53 10.95
C SER A 525 3.73 65.63 11.39
N TRP A 526 4.34 66.64 12.07
CA TRP A 526 3.90 68.02 12.40
C TRP A 526 2.99 68.17 13.64
N ILE A 527 3.31 68.95 14.68
CA ILE A 527 3.68 70.38 14.84
C ILE A 527 4.57 70.46 16.11
N GLY A 528 5.66 71.22 16.31
CA GLY A 528 5.93 72.62 15.97
C GLY A 528 5.87 73.51 17.23
N LEU A 529 6.87 73.43 18.11
CA LEU A 529 7.49 74.50 18.93
C LEU A 529 8.53 73.89 19.89
#